data_AF-A0A359FZY6-F1
#
_entry.id   AF-A0A359FZY6-F1
#
_cell.length_a   1.000
_cell.length_b   1.000
_cell.length_c   1.000
_cell.angle_alpha   90.00
_cell.angle_beta   90.00
_cell.angle_gamma   90.00
#
_symmetry.space_group_name_H-M   'P 1'
#
loop_
_entity.id
_entity.type
_entity.pdbx_description
1 polymer ?
#
loop_
_entity_poly.entity_id
_entity_poly.type
_entity_poly.pdbx_seq_one_letter_code
_entity_poly.pdbx_strand_id
1 'polypeptide(L)'
;GKAPYLFKFSLILNGEETVLNDYQSEGTASWKPLVNGAYTVKVYVKDAANNVVDIMLPYSIDVASGMDMKDVNLSKAYSVGRDIYVQGEAGAEVAVISINGTVIAKFILTGELKPVTVPGPGVYIVTVGDKTSKIIIK
;
A
#
# COMPACT_ATOMS: atom_id res chain seq x y z
N GLY A 1 12.71 -34.85 10.74
CA GLY A 1 12.02 -34.12 11.81
C GLY A 1 11.17 -35.08 12.61
N LYS A 2 10.89 -34.74 13.86
CA LYS A 2 9.98 -35.50 14.73
C LYS A 2 8.63 -34.77 14.83
N ALA A 3 7.54 -35.44 14.48
CA ALA A 3 6.18 -34.90 14.68
C ALA A 3 5.87 -34.73 16.19
N PRO A 4 4.97 -33.81 16.57
CA PRO A 4 4.25 -32.86 15.71
C PRO A 4 5.13 -31.73 15.17
N TYR A 5 4.68 -31.08 14.11
CA TYR A 5 5.34 -29.90 13.52
C TYR A 5 4.58 -28.62 13.86
N LEU A 6 5.30 -27.53 14.04
CA LEU A 6 4.76 -26.18 14.16
C LEU A 6 5.30 -25.30 13.03
N PHE A 7 4.45 -24.42 12.51
CA PHE A 7 4.73 -23.58 11.36
C PHE A 7 4.63 -22.11 11.76
N LYS A 8 5.63 -21.31 11.38
CA LYS A 8 5.61 -19.84 11.48
C LYS A 8 5.76 -19.25 10.09
N PHE A 9 4.99 -18.22 9.79
CA PHE A 9 4.99 -17.56 8.48
C PHE A 9 5.45 -16.10 8.65
N SER A 10 6.30 -15.63 7.76
CA SER A 10 6.78 -14.24 7.75
C SER A 10 6.87 -13.72 6.32
N LEU A 11 6.70 -12.42 6.17
CA LEU A 11 6.73 -11.71 4.89
C LEU A 11 7.93 -10.80 4.88
N ILE A 12 8.74 -10.89 3.84
CA ILE A 12 9.87 -10.00 3.61
C ILE A 12 9.53 -9.09 2.44
N LEU A 13 9.56 -7.78 2.68
CA LEU A 13 9.41 -6.75 1.67
C LEU A 13 10.54 -5.73 1.86
N ASN A 14 11.29 -5.42 0.79
CA ASN A 14 12.41 -4.47 0.85
C ASN A 14 13.48 -4.81 1.92
N GLY A 15 13.63 -6.10 2.25
CA GLY A 15 14.56 -6.57 3.29
C GLY A 15 14.01 -6.51 4.72
N GLU A 16 12.80 -5.98 4.94
CA GLU A 16 12.15 -5.98 6.25
C GLU A 16 11.25 -7.20 6.41
N GLU A 17 11.48 -7.98 7.47
CA GLU A 17 10.70 -9.18 7.81
C GLU A 17 9.59 -8.83 8.82
N THR A 18 8.34 -9.10 8.46
CA THR A 18 7.17 -9.00 9.33
C THR A 18 6.58 -10.38 9.59
N VAL A 19 6.33 -10.72 10.85
CA VAL A 19 5.68 -11.99 11.20
C VAL A 19 4.21 -11.93 10.79
N LEU A 20 3.79 -12.86 9.93
CA LEU A 20 2.40 -13.04 9.54
C LEU A 20 1.65 -13.81 10.63
N ASN A 21 2.15 -15.00 10.97
CA ASN A 21 1.64 -15.86 12.03
C ASN A 21 2.82 -16.49 12.78
N ASP A 22 2.76 -16.59 14.11
CA ASP A 22 3.75 -17.31 14.91
C ASP A 22 3.52 -18.84 14.88
N TYR A 23 4.39 -19.62 15.53
CA TYR A 23 4.36 -21.08 15.52
C TYR A 23 3.01 -21.67 15.93
N GLN A 24 2.37 -22.35 14.98
CA GLN A 24 1.08 -23.01 15.15
C GLN A 24 1.07 -24.39 14.47
N SER A 25 0.17 -25.28 14.87
CA SER A 25 0.06 -26.62 14.25
C SER A 25 -0.50 -26.59 12.83
N GLU A 26 -1.18 -25.50 12.46
CA GLU A 26 -1.75 -25.31 11.12
C GLU A 26 -0.65 -24.99 10.11
N GLY A 27 -0.54 -25.81 9.07
CA GLY A 27 0.47 -25.68 8.01
C GLY A 27 0.12 -24.66 6.93
N THR A 28 -0.87 -23.80 7.19
CA THR A 28 -1.40 -22.85 6.23
C THR A 28 -1.47 -21.43 6.81
N ALA A 29 -1.38 -20.43 5.94
CA ALA A 29 -1.59 -19.04 6.28
C ALA A 29 -2.24 -18.31 5.10
N SER A 30 -3.14 -17.39 5.40
CA SER A 30 -3.80 -16.54 4.42
C SER A 30 -3.28 -15.12 4.57
N TRP A 31 -2.91 -14.49 3.46
CA TRP A 31 -2.45 -13.11 3.43
C TRP A 31 -2.95 -12.43 2.16
N LYS A 32 -3.43 -11.19 2.30
CA LYS A 32 -3.83 -10.33 1.19
C LYS A 32 -2.84 -9.17 1.08
N PRO A 33 -2.04 -9.08 0.02
CA PRO A 33 -1.16 -7.94 -0.20
C PRO A 33 -1.97 -6.66 -0.39
N LEU A 34 -1.50 -5.56 0.20
CA LEU A 34 -2.10 -4.23 0.05
C LEU A 34 -1.23 -3.29 -0.80
N VAL A 35 0.02 -3.67 -1.05
CA VAL A 35 1.00 -2.84 -1.76
C VAL A 35 1.62 -3.69 -2.88
N ASN A 36 1.91 -3.06 -4.01
CA ASN A 36 2.70 -3.69 -5.08
C ASN A 36 4.11 -3.96 -4.58
N GLY A 37 4.67 -5.11 -4.95
CA GLY A 37 6.05 -5.39 -4.60
C GLY A 37 6.48 -6.83 -4.78
N ALA A 38 7.80 -7.01 -4.71
CA ALA A 38 8.43 -8.32 -4.62
C ALA A 38 8.44 -8.73 -3.14
N TYR A 39 7.53 -9.62 -2.79
CA TYR A 39 7.46 -10.23 -1.46
C TYR A 39 8.23 -11.54 -1.46
N THR A 40 8.84 -11.87 -0.32
CA THR A 40 9.29 -13.24 -0.05
C THR A 40 8.53 -13.76 1.17
N VAL A 41 7.76 -14.83 0.98
CA VAL A 41 7.15 -15.57 2.08
C VAL A 41 8.22 -16.49 2.66
N LYS A 42 8.53 -16.33 3.94
CA LYS A 42 9.43 -17.20 4.69
C LYS A 42 8.61 -18.10 5.61
N VAL A 43 8.79 -19.40 5.48
CA VAL A 43 8.10 -20.41 6.29
C VAL A 43 9.12 -21.10 7.17
N TYR A 44 8.94 -21.04 8.48
CA TYR A 44 9.72 -21.78 9.45
C TYR A 44 8.96 -23.03 9.88
N VAL A 45 9.62 -24.19 9.87
CA VAL A 45 9.08 -25.46 10.35
C VAL A 45 9.89 -25.89 11.56
N LYS A 46 9.22 -26.03 12.70
CA LYS A 46 9.78 -26.52 13.95
C LYS A 46 9.28 -27.92 14.23
N ASP A 47 10.19 -28.84 14.55
CA ASP A 47 9.83 -30.19 14.97
C ASP A 47 9.72 -30.32 16.50
N ALA A 48 9.23 -31.46 16.98
CA ALA A 48 9.05 -31.72 18.42
C ALA A 48 10.37 -31.80 19.22
N ALA A 49 11.51 -31.88 18.54
CA ALA A 49 12.83 -31.80 19.15
C ALA A 49 13.39 -30.35 19.14
N ASN A 50 12.57 -29.36 18.77
CA ASN A 50 12.91 -27.95 18.62
C ASN A 50 13.92 -27.66 17.49
N ASN A 51 14.11 -28.57 16.54
CA ASN A 51 14.88 -28.27 15.33
C ASN A 51 14.03 -27.37 14.42
N VAL A 52 14.64 -26.30 13.90
CA VAL A 52 13.99 -25.34 13.01
C VAL A 52 14.69 -25.32 11.66
N VAL A 53 13.90 -25.37 10.60
CA VAL A 53 14.35 -25.10 9.22
C VAL A 53 13.45 -24.04 8.61
N ASP A 54 13.95 -23.31 7.61
CA ASP A 54 13.16 -22.33 6.87
C ASP A 54 13.23 -22.52 5.35
N ILE A 55 12.17 -22.08 4.67
CA ILE A 55 12.07 -22.02 3.21
C ILE A 55 11.61 -20.63 2.81
N MET A 56 12.17 -20.12 1.70
CA MET A 56 11.84 -18.81 1.14
C MET A 56 11.17 -18.98 -0.21
N LEU A 57 9.98 -18.38 -0.36
CA LEU A 57 9.15 -18.44 -1.56
C LEU A 57 8.95 -17.02 -2.10
N PRO A 58 9.57 -16.66 -3.24
CA PRO A 58 9.41 -15.33 -3.82
C PRO A 58 8.07 -15.21 -4.55
N TYR A 59 7.42 -14.05 -4.40
CA TYR A 59 6.20 -13.67 -5.09
C TYR A 59 6.31 -12.24 -5.60
N SER A 60 6.01 -12.04 -6.89
CA SER A 60 5.82 -10.70 -7.44
C SER A 60 4.34 -10.38 -7.42
N ILE A 61 3.94 -9.39 -6.62
CA ILE A 61 2.56 -8.97 -6.50
C ILE A 61 2.34 -7.66 -7.24
N ASP A 62 1.38 -7.70 -8.16
CA ASP A 62 0.74 -6.52 -8.72
C ASP A 62 -0.73 -6.49 -8.26
N VAL A 63 -1.01 -5.74 -7.19
CA VAL A 63 -2.38 -5.51 -6.70
C VAL A 63 -3.20 -4.64 -7.65
N ALA A 64 -2.58 -3.99 -8.65
CA ALA A 64 -3.27 -3.18 -9.64
C ALA A 64 -3.77 -3.98 -10.85
N SER A 65 -3.10 -5.09 -11.22
CA SER A 65 -3.49 -5.91 -12.38
C SER A 65 -4.84 -6.64 -12.23
N GLY A 66 -5.42 -6.65 -11.03
CA GLY A 66 -6.72 -7.24 -10.73
C GLY A 66 -7.83 -6.23 -10.37
N MET A 67 -7.56 -4.92 -10.44
CA MET A 67 -8.61 -3.91 -10.29
C MET A 67 -9.44 -3.84 -11.57
N ASP A 68 -10.74 -4.11 -11.48
CA ASP A 68 -11.67 -3.82 -12.57
C ASP A 68 -11.67 -2.30 -12.78
N MET A 69 -11.39 -1.83 -14.00
CA MET A 69 -11.31 -0.39 -14.31
C MET A 69 -12.64 0.35 -14.02
N LYS A 70 -13.74 -0.36 -13.78
CA LYS A 70 -14.99 0.21 -13.27
C LYS A 70 -14.90 0.73 -11.83
N ASP A 71 -14.03 0.15 -10.99
CA ASP A 71 -13.76 0.65 -9.63
C ASP A 71 -12.79 1.84 -9.62
N VAL A 72 -12.14 2.13 -10.76
CA VAL A 72 -11.15 3.19 -10.97
C VAL A 72 -11.78 4.50 -11.47
N ASN A 73 -13.11 4.60 -11.52
CA ASN A 73 -13.80 5.83 -11.97
C ASN A 73 -14.18 6.80 -10.84
N LEU A 74 -13.29 7.04 -9.88
CA LEU A 74 -13.43 8.15 -8.94
C LEU A 74 -12.07 8.82 -8.79
N SER A 75 -11.86 9.92 -9.50
CA SER A 75 -10.76 10.84 -9.21
C SER A 75 -10.85 11.19 -7.73
N LYS A 76 -9.87 10.75 -6.94
CA LYS A 76 -9.89 10.80 -5.49
C LYS A 76 -8.62 11.48 -5.01
N ALA A 77 -8.79 12.42 -4.09
CA ALA A 77 -7.70 12.97 -3.32
C ALA A 77 -7.81 12.45 -1.87
N TYR A 78 -6.67 12.14 -1.26
CA TYR A 78 -6.57 11.80 0.15
C TYR A 78 -5.22 12.28 0.69
N SER A 79 -5.08 12.34 2.01
CA SER A 79 -3.84 12.80 2.65
C SER A 79 -3.27 11.76 3.61
N VAL A 80 -1.94 11.68 3.67
CA VAL A 80 -1.19 10.96 4.69
C VAL A 80 -0.14 11.92 5.25
N GLY A 81 -0.25 12.27 6.54
CA GLY A 81 0.58 13.33 7.11
C GLY A 81 0.39 14.64 6.34
N ARG A 82 1.48 15.21 5.82
CA ARG A 82 1.48 16.43 5.01
C ARG A 82 1.39 16.18 3.50
N ASP A 83 1.29 14.93 3.07
CA ASP A 83 1.26 14.60 1.65
C ASP A 83 -0.16 14.35 1.17
N ILE A 84 -0.55 15.04 0.11
CA ILE A 84 -1.80 14.81 -0.61
C ILE A 84 -1.51 13.90 -1.79
N TYR A 85 -2.17 12.75 -1.81
CA TYR A 85 -2.16 11.80 -2.90
C TYR A 85 -3.35 12.06 -3.80
N VAL A 86 -3.09 12.11 -5.10
CA VAL A 86 -4.10 12.34 -6.12
C VAL A 86 -4.12 11.16 -7.07
N GLN A 87 -5.29 10.54 -7.19
CA GLN A 87 -5.54 9.44 -8.11
C GLN A 87 -6.61 9.89 -9.12
N GLY A 88 -6.41 9.60 -10.39
CA GLY A 88 -7.33 9.97 -11.47
C GLY A 88 -6.80 9.50 -12.82
N GLU A 89 -7.56 9.81 -13.87
CA GLU A 89 -7.18 9.50 -15.25
C GLU A 89 -5.89 10.23 -15.65
N ALA A 90 -4.99 9.54 -16.35
CA ALA A 90 -3.83 10.19 -16.95
C ALA A 90 -4.29 11.25 -17.96
N GLY A 91 -3.70 12.43 -17.92
CA GLY A 91 -4.16 13.59 -18.70
C GLY A 91 -5.12 14.51 -17.95
N ALA A 92 -5.67 14.10 -16.80
CA ALA A 92 -6.50 14.98 -15.98
C ALA A 92 -5.66 16.10 -15.34
N GLU A 93 -6.19 17.32 -15.38
CA GLU A 93 -5.60 18.48 -14.73
C GLU A 93 -5.87 18.42 -13.23
N VAL A 94 -4.80 18.61 -12.44
CA VAL A 94 -4.85 18.65 -10.97
C VAL A 94 -4.45 20.02 -10.48
N ALA A 95 -5.21 20.56 -9.53
CA ALA A 95 -4.81 21.70 -8.73
C ALA A 95 -5.01 21.41 -7.24
N VAL A 96 -4.01 21.74 -6.43
CA VAL A 96 -4.09 21.73 -4.96
C VAL A 96 -4.05 23.17 -4.49
N ILE A 97 -5.06 23.60 -3.75
CA ILE A 97 -5.28 25.00 -3.38
C ILE A 97 -5.55 25.07 -1.87
N SER A 98 -4.89 25.97 -1.15
CA SER A 98 -5.24 26.24 0.24
C SER A 98 -6.62 26.92 0.33
N ILE A 99 -7.30 26.84 1.48
CA ILE A 99 -8.60 27.51 1.66
C ILE A 99 -8.54 29.04 1.51
N ASN A 100 -7.35 29.63 1.62
CA ASN A 100 -7.13 31.06 1.41
C ASN A 100 -6.91 31.41 -0.08
N GLY A 101 -7.04 30.43 -1.00
CA GLY A 101 -6.93 30.61 -2.44
C GLY A 101 -5.51 30.49 -2.99
N THR A 102 -4.51 30.12 -2.18
CA THR A 102 -3.13 29.92 -2.66
C THR A 102 -2.99 28.60 -3.40
N VAL A 103 -2.54 28.63 -4.66
CA VAL A 103 -2.22 27.40 -5.41
C VAL A 103 -0.92 26.82 -4.90
N ILE A 104 -0.98 25.60 -4.37
CA ILE A 104 0.16 24.83 -3.84
C ILE A 104 0.83 24.02 -4.95
N ALA A 105 0.03 23.40 -5.82
CA ALA A 105 0.52 22.63 -6.96
C ALA A 105 -0.48 22.66 -8.12
N LYS A 106 0.05 22.60 -9.34
CA LYS A 106 -0.72 22.44 -10.56
C LYS A 106 0.04 21.54 -11.54
N PHE A 107 -0.57 20.45 -12.00
CA PHE A 107 0.08 19.47 -12.89
C PHE A 107 -0.94 18.62 -13.65
N ILE A 108 -0.45 17.89 -14.65
CA ILE A 108 -1.21 16.86 -15.37
C ILE A 108 -0.87 15.50 -14.76
N LEU A 109 -1.88 14.69 -14.44
CA LEU A 109 -1.68 13.33 -13.94
C LEU A 109 -1.05 12.47 -15.04
N THR A 110 -0.02 11.71 -14.67
CA THR A 110 0.71 10.83 -15.58
C THR A 110 0.29 9.36 -15.47
N GLY A 111 -0.69 9.06 -14.59
CA GLY A 111 -1.09 7.69 -14.24
C GLY A 111 -0.29 7.10 -13.06
N GLU A 112 0.77 7.78 -12.61
CA GLU A 112 1.53 7.42 -11.41
C GLU A 112 1.03 8.18 -10.17
N LEU A 113 1.03 7.53 -9.01
CA LEU A 113 0.69 8.17 -7.73
C LEU A 113 1.82 9.12 -7.33
N LYS A 114 1.59 10.43 -7.48
CA LYS A 114 2.52 11.47 -7.07
C LYS A 114 2.00 12.22 -5.83
N PRO A 115 2.74 12.25 -4.71
CA PRO A 115 2.36 13.05 -3.55
C PRO A 115 2.62 14.53 -3.78
N VAL A 116 1.76 15.38 -3.22
CA VAL A 116 1.93 16.83 -3.09
C VAL A 116 2.07 17.17 -1.61
N THR A 117 3.27 17.54 -1.19
CA THR A 117 3.52 17.97 0.19
C THR A 117 3.01 19.39 0.41
N VAL A 118 2.15 19.59 1.41
CA VAL A 118 1.61 20.90 1.77
C VAL A 118 2.45 21.61 2.84
N PRO A 119 2.44 22.95 2.91
CA PRO A 119 3.29 23.72 3.82
C PRO A 119 2.98 23.48 5.31
N GLY A 120 1.73 23.14 5.66
CA GLY A 120 1.36 22.86 7.04
C GLY A 120 -0.08 22.33 7.20
N PRO A 121 -0.53 22.13 8.44
CA PRO A 121 -1.92 21.80 8.73
C PRO A 121 -2.88 22.84 8.16
N GLY A 122 -4.06 22.38 7.75
CA GLY A 122 -5.06 23.27 7.16
C GLY A 122 -6.04 22.54 6.27
N VAL A 123 -6.89 23.33 5.62
CA VAL A 123 -7.88 22.85 4.65
C VAL A 123 -7.37 23.13 3.25
N TYR A 124 -7.39 22.09 2.41
CA TYR A 124 -6.97 22.13 1.03
C TYR A 124 -8.11 21.66 0.13
N ILE A 125 -8.28 22.35 -1.00
CA ILE A 125 -9.17 21.97 -2.09
C ILE A 125 -8.32 21.33 -3.17
N VAL A 126 -8.70 20.13 -3.59
CA VAL A 126 -8.03 19.39 -4.65
C VAL A 126 -9.00 19.20 -5.79
N THR A 127 -8.67 19.71 -6.97
CA THR A 127 -9.42 19.45 -8.20
C THR A 127 -8.69 18.39 -9.02
N VAL A 128 -9.46 17.51 -9.68
CA VAL A 128 -8.95 16.49 -10.61
C VAL A 128 -9.93 16.39 -11.77
N GLY A 129 -9.59 17.00 -12.91
CA GLY A 129 -10.54 17.22 -13.99
C GLY A 129 -11.73 18.07 -13.50
N ASP A 130 -12.94 17.55 -13.64
CA ASP A 130 -14.19 18.17 -13.20
C ASP A 130 -14.54 17.89 -11.73
N LYS A 131 -13.82 16.99 -11.05
CA LYS A 131 -14.09 16.59 -9.66
C LYS A 131 -13.34 17.47 -8.67
N THR A 132 -13.96 17.75 -7.52
CA THR A 132 -13.36 18.54 -6.42
C THR A 132 -13.48 17.78 -5.10
N SER A 133 -12.40 17.78 -4.32
CA SER A 133 -12.31 17.19 -2.98
C SER A 133 -11.82 18.20 -1.96
N LYS A 134 -12.40 18.18 -0.75
CA LYS A 134 -11.90 18.93 0.41
C LYS A 134 -11.07 17.99 1.28
N ILE A 135 -9.83 18.34 1.54
CA ILE A 135 -8.87 17.60 2.37
C ILE A 135 -8.54 18.42 3.61
N ILE A 136 -8.62 17.79 4.78
CA ILE A 136 -8.29 18.41 6.06
C ILE A 136 -7.05 17.71 6.61
N ILE A 137 -5.97 18.46 6.74
CA ILE A 137 -4.71 17.99 7.30
C ILE A 137 -4.57 18.59 8.71
N LYS A 138 -4.42 17.73 9.71
CA LYS A 138 -4.28 18.08 11.13
C LYS A 138 -2.82 18.23 11.53
#